data_AF-A0A971CR98-F1
#
_entry.id   AF-A0A971CR98-F1
#
_cell.length_a   1.000
_cell.length_b   1.000
_cell.length_c   1.000
_cell.angle_alpha   90.00
_cell.angle_beta   90.00
_cell.angle_gamma   90.00
#
_symmetry.space_group_name_H-M   'P 1'
#
loop_
_entity.id
_entity.type
_entity.pdbx_description
1 polymer ?
#
loop_
_entity_poly.entity_id
_entity_poly.type
_entity_poly.pdbx_seq_one_letter_code
_entity_poly.pdbx_strand_id
1 'polypeptide(L)'
;MAMLLAMCGLDCAACPALIAHRTDDEALRVKTAAEWSKQFGVEIPPERVDCVGCLKLEGVHIGHCGECEIRQCGLDRHVKSCALC
;
A
#
# COMPACT_ATOMS: atom_id res chain seq x y z
N MET A 1 11.00 3.76 -15.94
CA MET A 1 10.47 3.18 -14.69
C MET A 1 9.09 2.63 -14.99
N ALA A 2 8.80 1.37 -14.65
CA ALA A 2 7.48 0.78 -14.89
C ALA A 2 6.53 1.25 -13.79
N MET A 3 5.49 2.01 -14.16
CA MET A 3 4.49 2.53 -13.22
C MET A 3 3.61 1.37 -12.74
N LEU A 4 3.59 1.12 -11.43
CA LEU A 4 2.72 0.12 -10.83
C LEU A 4 1.60 0.87 -10.14
N LEU A 5 0.42 0.94 -10.75
CA LEU A 5 -0.69 1.70 -10.19
C LEU A 5 -1.46 0.87 -9.16
N ALA A 6 -1.79 1.50 -8.04
CA ALA A 6 -2.78 1.03 -7.10
C ALA A 6 -4.18 1.11 -7.71
N MET A 7 -5.16 0.45 -7.07
CA MET A 7 -6.56 0.56 -7.50
C MET A 7 -7.01 2.03 -7.56
N CYS A 8 -6.60 2.85 -6.59
CA CYS A 8 -6.88 4.28 -6.51
C CYS A 8 -6.02 5.18 -7.43
N GLY A 9 -5.14 4.60 -8.25
CA GLY A 9 -4.25 5.35 -9.15
C GLY A 9 -2.98 5.91 -8.51
N LEU A 10 -2.73 5.66 -7.23
CA LEU A 10 -1.44 5.96 -6.60
C LEU A 10 -0.33 5.09 -7.20
N ASP A 11 0.88 5.64 -7.32
CA ASP A 11 2.03 4.87 -7.80
C ASP A 11 2.56 3.96 -6.67
N CYS A 12 2.14 2.69 -6.69
CA CYS A 12 2.71 1.67 -5.83
C CYS A 12 4.22 1.48 -6.06
N ALA A 13 4.77 1.74 -7.26
CA ALA A 13 6.20 1.59 -7.49
C ALA A 13 7.04 2.59 -6.67
N ALA A 14 6.46 3.75 -6.33
CA ALA A 14 7.04 4.75 -5.45
C ALA A 14 6.58 4.65 -3.98
N CYS A 15 5.74 3.66 -3.64
CA CYS A 15 5.21 3.49 -2.29
C CYS A 15 6.29 2.96 -1.33
N PRO A 16 6.58 3.66 -0.21
CA PRO A 16 7.61 3.23 0.74
C PRO A 16 7.33 1.85 1.34
N ALA A 17 6.06 1.48 1.58
CA ALA A 17 5.72 0.16 2.11
C ALA A 17 6.02 -0.98 1.11
N LEU A 18 5.82 -0.75 -0.19
CA LEU A 18 6.18 -1.75 -1.21
C LEU A 18 7.70 -1.86 -1.35
N ILE A 19 8.39 -0.71 -1.33
CA ILE A 19 9.85 -0.68 -1.42
C ILE A 19 10.45 -1.41 -0.22
N ALA A 20 10.03 -1.05 1.00
CA ALA A 20 10.47 -1.67 2.24
C ALA A 20 10.25 -3.19 2.26
N HIS A 21 9.09 -3.68 1.79
CA HIS A 21 8.82 -5.11 1.64
C HIS A 21 9.81 -5.80 0.69
N ARG A 22 10.06 -5.20 -0.47
CA ARG A 22 10.92 -5.78 -1.53
C ARG A 22 12.40 -5.77 -1.19
N THR A 23 12.85 -4.75 -0.45
CA THR A 23 14.26 -4.56 -0.09
C THR A 23 14.57 -5.01 1.33
N ASP A 24 13.56 -5.46 2.08
CA ASP A 24 13.63 -5.75 3.51
C ASP A 24 14.29 -4.62 4.33
N ASP A 25 13.89 -3.37 4.02
CA ASP A 25 14.53 -2.17 4.57
C ASP A 25 13.84 -1.68 5.84
N GLU A 26 14.40 -2.08 6.98
CA GLU A 26 13.90 -1.71 8.30
C GLU A 26 13.99 -0.20 8.58
N ALA A 27 15.03 0.47 8.07
CA ALA A 27 15.19 1.91 8.28
C ALA A 27 14.09 2.69 7.56
N LEU A 28 13.71 2.23 6.36
CA LEU A 28 12.59 2.78 5.62
C LEU A 28 11.25 2.53 6.34
N ARG A 29 11.04 1.33 6.91
CA ARG A 29 9.85 1.03 7.72
C ARG A 29 9.70 2.00 8.89
N VAL A 30 10.74 2.17 9.69
CA VAL A 30 10.74 3.06 10.86
C VAL A 30 10.48 4.51 10.44
N LYS A 31 11.16 4.99 9.39
CA LYS A 31 10.98 6.35 8.90
C LYS A 31 9.55 6.60 8.43
N THR A 32 9.04 5.73 7.56
CA THR A 32 7.70 5.86 7.00
C THR A 32 6.62 5.72 8.09
N ALA A 33 6.80 4.82 9.04
CA ALA A 33 5.89 4.65 10.18
C ALA A 33 5.78 5.93 11.00
N ALA A 34 6.91 6.58 11.32
CA ALA A 34 6.92 7.84 12.05
C ALA A 34 6.25 8.98 11.24
N GLU A 35 6.55 9.08 9.94
CA GLU A 35 5.96 10.07 9.05
C GLU A 35 4.44 9.91 8.93
N TRP A 36 3.96 8.70 8.66
CA TRP A 36 2.53 8.40 8.56
C TRP A 36 1.83 8.55 9.89
N SER A 37 2.46 8.15 11.00
CA SER A 37 1.89 8.32 12.34
C SER A 37 1.59 9.78 12.63
N LYS A 38 2.56 10.65 12.32
CA LYS A 38 2.41 12.10 12.46
C LYS A 38 1.35 12.67 11.51
N GLN A 39 1.33 12.21 10.26
CA GLN A 39 0.41 12.71 9.24
C GLN A 39 -1.06 12.36 9.55
N PHE A 40 -1.32 11.15 10.03
CA PHE A 40 -2.67 10.64 10.27
C PHE A 40 -3.10 10.75 11.73
N GLY A 41 -2.21 11.17 12.64
CA GLY A 41 -2.52 11.34 14.06
C GLY A 41 -2.80 10.01 14.78
N VAL A 42 -2.24 8.91 14.27
CA VAL A 42 -2.40 7.55 14.81
C VAL A 42 -1.03 6.93 15.00
N GLU A 43 -0.87 6.02 15.96
CA GLU A 43 0.39 5.29 16.12
C GLU A 43 0.45 4.12 15.12
N ILE A 44 1.43 4.17 14.23
CA ILE A 44 1.68 3.13 13.23
C ILE A 44 3.01 2.43 13.60
N PRO A 45 2.98 1.14 13.94
CA PRO A 45 4.19 0.35 14.12
C PRO A 45 4.98 0.22 12.81
N PRO A 46 6.33 0.23 12.83
CA PRO A 46 7.16 -0.07 11.66
C PRO A 46 6.77 -1.36 10.94
N GLU A 47 6.37 -2.38 11.68
CA GLU A 47 5.98 -3.69 11.16
C GLU A 47 4.69 -3.64 10.32
N ARG A 48 3.89 -2.57 10.46
CA ARG A 48 2.70 -2.34 9.62
C ARG A 48 3.02 -1.63 8.31
N VAL A 49 4.25 -1.14 8.13
CA VAL A 49 4.73 -0.59 6.86
C VAL A 49 5.24 -1.73 5.99
N ASP A 50 4.33 -2.63 5.64
CA ASP A 50 4.65 -3.84 4.88
C ASP A 50 3.53 -4.16 3.87
N CYS A 51 3.90 -4.29 2.58
CA CYS A 51 2.93 -4.41 1.51
C CYS A 51 3.47 -5.12 0.27
N VAL A 52 2.76 -6.12 -0.23
CA VAL A 52 3.09 -6.80 -1.50
C VAL A 52 2.62 -6.05 -2.75
N GLY A 53 1.85 -4.97 -2.57
CA GLY A 53 1.32 -4.11 -3.62
C GLY A 53 -0.19 -4.21 -3.78
N CYS A 54 -0.84 -3.08 -4.06
CA CYS A 54 -2.30 -2.93 -3.97
C CYS A 54 -3.11 -3.90 -4.85
N LEU A 55 -2.61 -4.27 -6.04
CA LEU A 55 -3.31 -5.17 -6.97
C LEU A 55 -3.02 -6.67 -6.72
N LYS A 56 -2.19 -7.02 -5.73
CA LYS A 56 -1.98 -8.41 -5.34
C LYS A 56 -3.17 -8.87 -4.48
N LEU A 57 -3.64 -10.10 -4.75
CA LEU A 57 -4.73 -10.72 -3.98
C LEU A 57 -4.21 -11.36 -2.70
N GLU A 58 -3.04 -11.98 -2.77
CA GLU A 58 -2.40 -12.70 -1.66
C GLU A 58 -1.23 -11.90 -1.11
N GLY A 59 -0.98 -12.03 0.19
CA GLY A 59 0.16 -11.42 0.89
C GLY A 59 -0.22 -10.30 1.86
N VAL A 60 0.79 -9.76 2.54
CA VAL A 60 0.63 -8.67 3.51
C VAL A 60 0.31 -7.36 2.80
N HIS A 61 -0.61 -6.60 3.38
CA HIS A 61 -1.03 -5.30 2.87
C HIS A 61 -1.07 -4.31 4.04
N ILE A 62 -0.77 -3.04 3.77
CA ILE A 62 -0.97 -1.98 4.76
C ILE A 62 -2.43 -1.93 5.21
N GLY A 63 -2.67 -1.58 6.48
CA GLY A 63 -4.00 -1.66 7.11
C GLY A 63 -5.12 -1.05 6.28
N HIS A 64 -4.92 0.15 5.72
CA HIS A 64 -5.93 0.81 4.89
C HIS A 64 -6.31 0.02 3.63
N CYS A 65 -5.39 -0.74 3.02
CA CYS A 65 -5.72 -1.58 1.87
C CYS A 65 -6.64 -2.76 2.22
N GLY A 66 -6.69 -3.17 3.49
CA GLY A 66 -7.64 -4.18 3.98
C GLY A 66 -9.05 -3.62 4.19
N GLU A 67 -9.18 -2.31 4.41
CA GLU A 67 -10.46 -1.63 4.70
C GLU A 67 -11.05 -0.89 3.49
N CYS A 68 -10.27 -0.71 2.43
CA CYS A 68 -10.68 0.08 1.27
C CYS A 68 -11.74 -0.65 0.42
N GLU A 69 -13.01 -0.26 0.57
CA GLU A 69 -14.14 -0.80 -0.20
C GLU A 69 -13.98 -0.59 -1.72
N ILE A 70 -13.35 0.51 -2.15
CA ILE A 70 -13.05 0.79 -3.56
C ILE A 70 -12.07 -0.26 -4.10
N ARG A 71 -11.06 -0.63 -3.31
CA ARG A 71 -10.12 -1.69 -3.67
C ARG A 71 -10.85 -3.01 -3.83
N GLN A 72 -11.68 -3.37 -2.85
CA GLN A 72 -12.48 -4.60 -2.90
C GLN A 72 -13.38 -4.64 -4.15
N CYS A 73 -14.15 -3.58 -4.40
CA CYS A 73 -15.02 -3.47 -5.58
C CYS A 73 -14.24 -3.66 -6.89
N GLY A 74 -13.07 -3.03 -7.01
CA GLY A 74 -12.23 -3.15 -8.20
C GLY A 74 -11.66 -4.56 -8.41
N LEU A 75 -11.30 -5.24 -7.31
CA LEU A 75 -10.85 -6.63 -7.35
C LEU A 75 -11.98 -7.58 -7.75
N ASP A 76 -13.17 -7.44 -7.17
CA ASP A 76 -14.35 -8.26 -7.49
C ASP A 76 -14.76 -8.11 -8.96
N ARG A 77 -14.65 -6.90 -9.51
CA ARG A 77 -14.93 -6.59 -10.92
C ARG A 77 -13.77 -6.88 -11.87
N HIS A 78 -12.63 -7.36 -11.36
CA HIS A 78 -11.43 -7.65 -12.14
C HIS A 78 -10.91 -6.46 -12.95
N VAL A 79 -11.09 -5.24 -12.43
CA VAL A 79 -10.58 -4.02 -13.05
C VAL A 79 -9.20 -3.64 -12.49
N LYS A 80 -8.40 -2.94 -13.30
CA LYS A 80 -7.04 -2.53 -12.93
C LYS A 80 -6.98 -1.20 -12.17
N SER A 81 -8.09 -0.48 -12.10
CA SER A 81 -8.22 0.81 -11.44
C SER A 81 -9.69 1.09 -11.12
N CYS A 82 -9.94 1.84 -10.05
CA CYS A 82 -11.27 2.32 -9.70
C CYS A 82 -11.85 3.27 -10.76
N ALA A 83 -11.02 3.88 -11.60
CA ALA A 83 -11.48 4.71 -12.72
C ALA A 83 -12.21 3.91 -13.82
N LEU A 84 -12.11 2.58 -13.78
CA LEU A 84 -12.78 1.66 -14.70
C LEU A 84 -14.06 1.06 -14.11
N CYS A 85 -14.40 1.41 -12.87
CA CYS A 85 -15.59 0.94 -12.15
C CYS A 85 -16.75 1.94 -12.29
#